data_AF-Q6TAW5-F1
#
_entry.id   AF-Q6TAW5-F1
#
_cell.length_a   1.000
_cell.length_b   1.000
_cell.length_c   1.000
_cell.angle_alpha   90.00
_cell.angle_beta   90.00
_cell.angle_gamma   90.00
#
_symmetry.space_group_name_H-M   'P 1'
#
loop_
_entity.id
_entity.type
_entity.pdbx_description
1 polymer ?
#
loop_
_entity_poly.entity_id
_entity_poly.type
_entity_poly.pdbx_seq_one_letter_code
_entity_poly.pdbx_strand_id
1 'polypeptide(L)'
;MYRLAIRSWLPVMTVLFATSLFFDTASASPIDGTCPGRMGNREIYKKVDSVCKDCVNIFRLPELEGLCRDECFINDWFLFCAKAAKRMDEIENFRVWISILNA
;
A
#
# COMPACT_ATOMS: atom_id res chain seq x y z
N MET A 1 34.75 -10.59 -45.12
CA MET A 1 35.01 -10.74 -43.67
C MET A 1 33.87 -10.19 -42.81
N TYR A 2 33.20 -9.08 -43.16
CA TYR A 2 32.08 -8.48 -42.41
C TYR A 2 30.77 -9.30 -42.33
N ARG A 3 30.51 -10.20 -43.29
CA ARG A 3 29.28 -11.01 -43.32
C ARG A 3 29.25 -12.16 -42.28
N LEU A 4 30.42 -12.63 -41.82
CA LEU A 4 30.49 -13.65 -40.75
C LEU A 4 30.27 -13.03 -39.36
N ALA A 5 30.77 -11.82 -39.13
CA ALA A 5 30.53 -11.08 -37.90
C ALA A 5 29.03 -10.84 -37.69
N ILE A 6 28.31 -10.28 -38.68
CA ILE A 6 26.86 -10.05 -38.57
C ILE A 6 26.05 -11.32 -38.21
N ARG A 7 26.43 -12.49 -38.74
CA ARG A 7 25.71 -13.75 -38.47
C ARG A 7 25.95 -14.31 -37.07
N SER A 8 27.13 -14.09 -36.50
CA SER A 8 27.45 -14.52 -35.13
C SER A 8 26.86 -13.59 -34.05
N TRP A 9 26.62 -12.32 -34.38
CA TRP A 9 26.07 -11.33 -33.45
C TRP A 9 24.53 -11.29 -33.46
N LEU A 10 23.89 -11.75 -34.54
CA LEU A 10 22.43 -11.90 -34.60
C LEU A 10 21.86 -12.75 -33.44
N PRO A 11 22.35 -13.99 -33.17
CA PRO A 11 21.82 -14.80 -32.08
C PRO A 11 22.10 -14.18 -30.70
N VAL A 12 23.24 -13.51 -30.55
CA VAL A 12 23.60 -12.82 -29.30
C VAL A 12 22.65 -11.66 -29.02
N MET A 13 22.35 -10.84 -30.03
CA MET A 13 21.40 -9.73 -29.89
C MET A 13 19.97 -10.23 -29.64
N THR A 14 19.55 -11.35 -30.26
CA THR A 14 18.23 -11.93 -29.97
C THR A 14 18.13 -12.48 -28.56
N VAL A 15 19.20 -13.08 -28.02
CA VAL A 15 19.22 -13.57 -26.63
C VAL A 15 19.22 -12.39 -25.66
N LEU A 16 19.99 -11.34 -25.92
CA LEU A 16 19.99 -10.11 -25.10
C LEU A 16 18.61 -9.44 -25.07
N PHE A 17 17.96 -9.27 -26.23
CA PHE A 17 16.60 -8.72 -26.31
C PHE A 17 15.55 -9.61 -25.64
N ALA A 18 15.67 -10.94 -25.78
CA ALA A 18 14.78 -11.87 -25.11
C ALA A 18 14.93 -11.77 -23.58
N THR A 19 16.15 -11.71 -23.04
CA THR A 19 16.37 -11.60 -21.59
C THR A 19 15.81 -10.31 -20.98
N SER A 20 15.78 -9.20 -21.72
CA SER A 20 15.11 -7.96 -21.28
C SER A 20 13.58 -8.04 -21.29
N LEU A 21 12.98 -8.97 -22.05
CA LEU A 21 11.53 -9.17 -22.09
C LEU A 21 11.03 -10.18 -21.05
N PHE A 22 11.92 -10.96 -20.42
CA PHE A 22 11.56 -11.95 -19.40
C PHE A 22 11.80 -11.48 -17.96
N PHE A 23 12.40 -10.30 -17.75
CA PHE A 23 12.36 -9.63 -16.45
C PHE A 23 11.02 -8.90 -16.30
N ASP A 24 9.92 -9.64 -16.36
CA ASP A 24 8.76 -9.29 -15.56
C ASP A 24 9.23 -9.44 -14.10
N THR A 25 9.78 -8.37 -13.53
CA THR A 25 9.69 -8.18 -12.10
C THR A 25 8.21 -8.27 -11.79
N ALA A 26 7.77 -9.45 -11.36
CA ALA A 26 6.57 -9.59 -10.58
C ALA A 26 6.83 -8.78 -9.31
N SER A 27 6.62 -7.47 -9.42
CA SER A 27 6.25 -6.65 -8.30
C SER A 27 4.91 -7.20 -7.86
N ALA A 28 4.93 -8.26 -7.03
CA ALA A 28 3.89 -8.39 -6.05
C ALA A 28 4.00 -7.13 -5.19
N SER A 29 3.30 -6.07 -5.61
CA SER A 29 2.91 -5.01 -4.69
C SER A 29 2.23 -5.74 -3.54
N PRO A 30 2.77 -5.74 -2.32
CA PRO A 30 2.13 -6.43 -1.23
C PRO A 30 0.85 -5.65 -0.94
N ILE A 31 -0.27 -6.23 -1.37
CA ILE A 31 -1.62 -6.00 -0.89
C ILE A 31 -2.14 -4.59 -1.21
N ASP A 32 -2.94 -4.51 -2.27
CA ASP A 32 -3.92 -3.43 -2.50
C ASP A 32 -4.45 -2.91 -1.17
N GLY A 33 -4.46 -1.59 -0.92
CA GLY A 33 -4.81 -0.88 0.33
C GLY A 33 -6.14 -1.28 1.01
N THR A 34 -6.23 -2.55 1.38
CA THR A 34 -7.39 -3.31 1.80
C THR A 34 -6.87 -4.24 2.89
N CYS A 35 -7.27 -3.95 4.11
CA CYS A 35 -6.97 -4.79 5.25
C CYS A 35 -7.50 -6.22 5.03
N PRO A 36 -6.70 -7.28 5.27
CA PRO A 36 -7.13 -8.67 5.07
C PRO A 36 -8.40 -9.01 5.87
N GLY A 37 -8.49 -8.54 7.11
CA GLY A 37 -9.64 -8.72 7.99
C GLY A 37 -10.85 -7.82 7.69
N ARG A 38 -10.80 -6.93 6.68
CA ARG A 38 -11.87 -5.95 6.38
C ARG A 38 -13.20 -6.62 6.07
N MET A 39 -13.19 -7.75 5.34
CA MET A 39 -14.42 -8.40 4.91
C MET A 39 -15.20 -9.00 6.09
N GLY A 40 -14.51 -9.62 7.04
CA GLY A 40 -15.10 -10.19 8.26
C GLY A 40 -15.44 -9.16 9.33
N ASN A 41 -14.70 -8.04 9.36
CA ASN A 41 -14.76 -7.05 10.44
C ASN A 41 -15.13 -5.65 9.93
N ARG A 42 -16.20 -5.56 9.11
CA ARG A 42 -16.62 -4.30 8.47
C ARG A 42 -16.95 -3.18 9.46
N GLU A 43 -17.56 -3.52 10.60
CA GLU A 43 -17.91 -2.52 11.62
C GLU A 43 -16.68 -1.96 12.31
N ILE A 44 -15.70 -2.81 12.62
CA ILE A 44 -14.41 -2.42 13.18
C ILE A 44 -13.69 -1.52 12.19
N TYR A 45 -13.64 -1.91 10.90
CA TYR A 45 -13.06 -1.08 9.85
C TYR A 45 -13.70 0.31 9.80
N LYS A 46 -15.03 0.41 9.85
CA LYS A 46 -15.73 1.71 9.84
C LYS A 46 -15.37 2.59 11.05
N LYS A 47 -15.16 2.00 12.23
CA LYS A 47 -14.74 2.72 13.44
C LYS A 47 -13.32 3.26 13.33
N VAL A 48 -12.39 2.47 12.80
CA VAL A 48 -11.02 2.94 12.57
C VAL A 48 -11.00 4.01 11.47
N ASP A 49 -11.76 3.78 10.40
CA ASP A 49 -11.89 4.69 9.27
C ASP A 49 -12.52 6.06 9.63
N SER A 50 -13.40 6.12 10.63
CA SER A 50 -13.99 7.40 11.04
C SER A 50 -12.94 8.38 11.56
N VAL A 51 -11.84 7.91 12.16
CA VAL A 51 -10.73 8.77 12.60
C VAL A 51 -10.07 9.47 11.40
N CYS A 52 -9.85 8.74 10.31
CA CYS A 52 -9.29 9.31 9.09
C CYS A 52 -10.23 10.35 8.46
N LYS A 53 -11.54 10.07 8.45
CA LYS A 53 -12.55 11.04 7.95
C LYS A 53 -12.62 12.30 8.80
N ASP A 54 -12.59 12.17 10.12
CA ASP A 54 -12.60 13.30 11.04
C ASP A 54 -11.35 14.17 10.83
N CYS A 55 -10.19 13.53 10.67
CA CYS A 55 -8.93 14.20 10.39
C CYS A 55 -8.95 14.99 9.06
N VAL A 56 -9.46 14.38 7.99
CA VAL A 56 -9.63 15.02 6.68
C VAL A 56 -10.59 16.21 6.79
N ASN A 57 -11.66 16.09 7.58
CA ASN A 57 -12.59 17.20 7.79
C ASN A 57 -11.96 18.37 8.56
N ILE A 58 -11.07 18.09 9.51
CA ILE A 58 -10.35 19.12 10.27
C ILE A 58 -9.37 19.88 9.39
N PHE A 59 -8.52 19.16 8.64
CA PHE A 59 -7.46 19.79 7.82
C PHE A 59 -7.93 20.21 6.42
N ARG A 60 -9.09 19.69 5.97
CA ARG A 60 -9.63 19.88 4.62
C ARG A 60 -8.67 19.44 3.51
N LEU A 61 -7.88 18.40 3.76
CA LEU A 61 -6.92 17.83 2.82
C LEU A 61 -7.37 16.42 2.42
N PRO A 62 -7.82 16.20 1.17
CA PRO A 62 -8.34 14.90 0.74
C PRO A 62 -7.25 13.82 0.66
N GLU A 63 -5.99 14.21 0.42
CA GLU A 63 -4.85 13.28 0.33
C GLU A 63 -4.57 12.56 1.67
N LEU A 64 -4.91 13.18 2.80
CA LEU A 64 -4.78 12.56 4.12
C LEU A 64 -5.67 11.32 4.28
N GLU A 65 -6.77 11.21 3.54
CA GLU A 65 -7.65 10.04 3.62
C GLU A 65 -6.93 8.78 3.16
N GLY A 66 -6.17 8.88 2.06
CA GLY A 66 -5.36 7.80 1.53
C GLY A 66 -4.20 7.47 2.45
N LEU A 67 -3.43 8.48 2.86
CA LEU A 67 -2.28 8.33 3.76
C LEU A 67 -2.65 7.72 5.11
N CYS A 68 -3.82 8.08 5.65
CA CYS A 68 -4.29 7.53 6.93
C CYS A 68 -4.71 6.07 6.82
N ARG A 69 -5.31 5.67 5.69
CA ARG A 69 -5.71 4.26 5.42
C ARG A 69 -4.56 3.38 4.95
N ASP A 70 -3.42 3.98 4.62
CA ASP A 70 -2.28 3.28 4.07
C ASP A 70 -1.77 2.20 5.02
N GLU A 71 -1.20 1.12 4.47
CA GLU A 71 -0.71 -0.02 5.24
C GLU A 71 -1.72 -0.53 6.30
N CYS A 72 -3.02 -0.47 5.98
CA CYS A 72 -4.11 -0.82 6.90
C CYS A 72 -4.00 -0.09 8.27
N PHE A 73 -3.82 1.23 8.23
CA PHE A 73 -3.72 2.10 9.40
C PHE A 73 -2.48 1.87 10.29
N ILE A 74 -1.51 1.04 9.86
CA ILE A 74 -0.23 0.83 10.55
C ILE A 74 0.77 1.89 10.08
N ASN A 75 0.46 3.16 10.32
CA ASN A 75 1.31 4.27 9.90
C ASN A 75 1.26 5.41 10.93
N ASP A 76 2.21 6.34 10.83
CA ASP A 76 2.25 7.50 11.72
C ASP A 76 1.13 8.51 11.43
N TRP A 77 0.54 8.48 10.22
CA TRP A 77 -0.56 9.35 9.83
C TRP A 77 -1.83 9.06 10.63
N PHE A 78 -2.09 7.79 10.95
CA PHE A 78 -3.21 7.40 11.80
C PHE A 78 -3.05 7.98 13.21
N LEU A 79 -1.84 7.92 13.78
CA LEU A 79 -1.56 8.51 15.10
C LEU A 79 -1.69 10.04 15.08
N PHE A 80 -1.18 10.69 14.03
CA PHE A 80 -1.36 12.12 13.81
C PHE A 80 -2.85 12.49 13.74
N CYS A 81 -3.63 11.72 12.98
CA CYS A 81 -5.07 11.93 12.83
C CYS A 81 -5.85 11.67 14.13
N ALA A 82 -5.52 10.63 14.90
CA ALA A 82 -6.09 10.38 16.21
C ALA A 82 -5.81 11.53 17.18
N LYS A 83 -4.60 12.11 17.12
CA LYS A 83 -4.22 13.29 17.91
C LYS A 83 -5.02 14.53 17.50
N ALA A 84 -5.15 14.78 16.19
CA ALA A 84 -5.91 15.90 15.66
C ALA A 84 -7.41 15.80 16.00
N ALA A 85 -7.98 14.60 15.92
CA ALA A 85 -9.36 14.29 16.26
C ALA A 85 -9.63 14.23 17.78
N LYS A 86 -8.61 14.46 18.64
CA LYS A 86 -8.69 14.34 20.10
C LYS A 86 -9.17 12.97 20.61
N ARG A 87 -8.77 11.89 19.91
CA ARG A 87 -9.12 10.48 20.19
C ARG A 87 -7.96 9.68 20.79
N MET A 88 -7.00 10.37 21.43
CA MET A 88 -5.79 9.74 21.96
C MET A 88 -6.06 8.81 23.15
N ASP A 89 -7.15 9.04 23.87
CA ASP A 89 -7.64 8.19 24.95
C ASP A 89 -8.10 6.81 24.46
N GLU A 90 -8.62 6.73 23.23
CA GLU A 90 -9.11 5.48 22.62
C GLU A 90 -8.02 4.74 21.83
N ILE A 91 -6.77 5.23 21.81
CA ILE A 91 -5.71 4.72 20.93
C ILE A 91 -5.38 3.25 21.19
N GLU A 92 -5.47 2.78 22.44
CA GLU A 92 -5.22 1.38 22.79
C GLU A 92 -6.30 0.46 22.17
N ASN A 93 -7.55 0.90 22.15
CA ASN A 93 -8.65 0.17 21.49
C ASN A 93 -8.43 0.12 19.98
N PHE A 94 -8.04 1.25 19.37
CA PHE A 94 -7.72 1.31 17.95
C PHE A 94 -6.57 0.37 17.57
N ARG A 95 -5.54 0.24 18.41
CA ARG A 95 -4.44 -0.72 18.17
C ARG A 95 -4.93 -2.17 18.13
N VAL A 96 -5.80 -2.55 19.05
CA VAL A 96 -6.41 -3.90 19.06
C VAL A 96 -7.24 -4.12 17.80
N TRP A 97 -8.05 -3.15 17.41
CA TRP A 97 -8.87 -3.23 16.20
C TRP A 97 -8.05 -3.30 14.92
N ILE A 98 -7.00 -2.51 14.81
CA ILE A 98 -6.06 -2.55 13.68
C ILE A 98 -5.38 -3.91 13.62
N SER A 99 -4.98 -4.49 14.77
CA SER A 99 -4.42 -5.84 14.82
C SER A 99 -5.42 -6.89 14.30
N ILE A 100 -6.68 -6.82 14.70
CA ILE A 100 -7.76 -7.71 14.21
C ILE A 100 -7.98 -7.56 12.69
N LEU A 101 -7.84 -6.34 12.16
CA LEU A 101 -8.00 -6.08 10.73
C LEU A 101 -6.81 -6.58 9.89
N ASN A 102 -5.64 -6.76 10.52
CA ASN A 102 -4.41 -7.24 9.89
C ASN A 102 -4.12 -8.73 10.14
N ALA A 103 -4.99 -9.41 10.89
CA ALA A 103 -4.89 -10.83 11.19
C ALA A 103 -5.22 -11.73 9.99
#